data_AF-A0A2H0RH05-F1
#
_entry.id   AF-A0A2H0RH05-F1
#
_cell.length_a   1.000
_cell.length_b   1.000
_cell.length_c   1.000
_cell.angle_alpha   90.00
_cell.angle_beta   90.00
_cell.angle_gamma   90.00
#
_symmetry.space_group_name_H-M   'P 1'
#
loop_
_entity.id
_entity.type
_entity.pdbx_description
1 polymer ?
#
loop_
_entity_poly.entity_id
_entity_poly.type
_entity_poly.pdbx_seq_one_letter_code
_entity_poly.pdbx_strand_id
1 'polypeptide(L)'
;MASLIVTATTSGAAGSSALLNQLVQAQDAPIEVTETYTVESPKTEAGAKIFQQVLAASKRHGLHPDSVLRVASCESNFRQYNAETGKVLRGRVNGADVGVFQINEKYHLIQSQKLGFNIYEAEGNIEYAMWLMKKEGNRHWNWSKPCWGSERELKN
;
A
#
# COMPACT_ATOMS: atom_id res chain seq x y z
N MET A 1 -73.40 43.28 35.81
CA MET A 1 -74.00 41.97 35.53
C MET A 1 -73.15 40.91 36.23
N ALA A 2 -73.83 39.90 36.80
CA ALA A 2 -73.38 38.73 37.58
C ALA A 2 -72.14 37.98 37.01
N SER A 3 -71.48 37.02 37.65
CA SER A 3 -71.30 36.45 39.00
C SER A 3 -70.60 35.09 38.79
N LEU A 4 -69.88 34.62 39.81
CA LEU A 4 -69.59 33.22 40.15
C LEU A 4 -68.52 32.35 39.40
N ILE A 5 -67.41 32.13 40.11
CA ILE A 5 -66.76 30.86 40.59
C ILE A 5 -66.79 29.61 39.68
N VAL A 6 -65.64 28.93 39.52
CA VAL A 6 -65.32 27.56 40.00
C VAL A 6 -63.97 27.10 39.44
N THR A 7 -63.05 26.77 40.34
CA THR A 7 -61.86 25.93 40.09
C THR A 7 -62.28 24.46 39.98
N ALA A 8 -61.76 23.73 38.99
CA ALA A 8 -61.64 22.29 39.07
C ALA A 8 -60.34 21.82 38.37
N THR A 9 -59.46 21.24 39.17
CA THR A 9 -58.34 20.40 38.76
C THR A 9 -58.85 19.12 38.10
N THR A 10 -58.27 18.73 36.97
CA THR A 10 -58.15 17.31 36.61
C THR A 10 -56.74 17.00 36.13
N SER A 11 -56.11 16.15 36.92
CA SER A 11 -54.97 15.31 36.59
C SER A 11 -55.26 14.45 35.37
N GLY A 12 -54.32 14.40 34.43
CA GLY A 12 -54.33 13.47 33.30
C GLY A 12 -52.92 13.30 32.76
N ALA A 13 -52.28 12.22 33.18
CA ALA A 13 -50.90 11.88 32.89
C ALA A 13 -50.69 11.33 31.48
N ALA A 14 -49.41 11.33 31.11
CA ALA A 14 -48.72 10.37 30.25
C ALA A 14 -48.84 10.54 28.73
N GLY A 15 -47.68 10.70 28.10
CA GLY A 15 -47.54 10.61 26.65
C GLY A 15 -46.21 11.16 26.16
N SER A 16 -45.11 10.52 26.55
CA SER A 16 -43.73 10.81 26.15
C SER A 16 -43.60 11.07 24.64
N SER A 17 -43.33 12.31 24.25
CA SER A 17 -42.89 12.67 22.89
C SER A 17 -41.60 13.50 22.92
N ALA A 18 -40.69 13.15 23.83
CA ALA A 18 -39.37 13.78 23.96
C ALA A 18 -38.24 12.75 24.11
N LEU A 19 -38.44 11.51 23.62
CA LEU A 19 -37.44 10.44 23.65
C LEU A 19 -37.36 9.71 22.30
N LEU A 20 -37.37 10.47 21.19
CA LEU A 20 -37.14 9.86 19.88
C LEU A 20 -36.26 10.71 18.95
N ASN A 21 -35.28 11.43 19.50
CA ASN A 21 -34.31 12.15 18.67
C ASN A 21 -32.87 12.23 19.24
N GLN A 22 -32.46 11.24 20.04
CA GLN A 22 -31.08 11.15 20.55
C GLN A 22 -30.39 9.80 20.29
N LEU A 23 -30.77 9.07 19.24
CA LEU A 23 -30.13 7.80 18.88
C LEU A 23 -29.61 7.75 17.43
N VAL A 24 -29.12 8.88 16.91
CA VAL A 24 -28.32 8.92 15.68
C VAL A 24 -27.00 9.62 15.96
N GLN A 25 -26.23 9.07 16.90
CA GLN A 25 -24.79 9.35 17.03
C GLN A 25 -24.05 8.03 17.20
N ALA A 26 -24.04 7.23 16.14
CA ALA A 26 -22.92 6.34 15.87
C ALA A 26 -22.34 6.85 14.55
N GLN A 27 -21.36 7.74 14.65
CA GLN A 27 -20.47 7.98 13.52
C GLN A 27 -19.71 6.68 13.34
N ASP A 28 -19.96 6.00 12.22
CA ASP A 28 -19.21 4.84 11.80
C ASP A 28 -17.71 5.18 11.83
N ALA A 29 -17.03 4.75 12.90
CA ALA A 29 -15.58 4.78 12.92
C ALA A 29 -15.12 3.96 11.70
N PRO A 30 -14.20 4.47 10.86
CA PRO A 30 -13.68 3.68 9.76
C PRO A 30 -13.07 2.42 10.36
N ILE A 31 -13.63 1.27 10.00
CA ILE A 31 -13.04 -0.02 10.30
C ILE A 31 -11.68 0.00 9.60
N GLU A 32 -10.62 0.16 10.38
CA GLU A 32 -9.25 0.06 9.89
C GLU A 32 -9.01 -1.41 9.54
N VAL A 33 -9.41 -1.80 8.33
CA VAL A 33 -9.07 -3.10 7.77
C VAL A 33 -7.57 -3.04 7.51
N THR A 34 -6.80 -3.56 8.46
CA THR A 34 -5.37 -3.75 8.29
C THR A 34 -5.17 -4.87 7.27
N GLU A 35 -5.04 -4.50 6.00
CA GLU A 35 -4.64 -5.45 4.95
C GLU A 35 -3.31 -6.08 5.36
N THR A 36 -3.33 -7.38 5.67
CA THR A 36 -2.13 -8.13 6.02
C THR A 36 -1.47 -8.64 4.75
N TYR A 37 -0.22 -8.23 4.52
CA TYR A 37 0.62 -8.74 3.44
C TYR A 37 1.57 -9.83 3.95
N THR A 38 1.99 -10.71 3.04
CA THR A 38 2.94 -11.81 3.33
C THR A 38 4.35 -11.33 3.69
N VAL A 39 4.69 -10.09 3.35
CA VAL A 39 5.99 -9.48 3.63
C VAL A 39 5.81 -8.43 4.72
N GLU A 40 6.57 -8.56 5.81
CA GLU A 40 6.61 -7.56 6.86
C GLU A 40 7.29 -6.27 6.38
N SER A 41 6.82 -5.12 6.86
CA SER A 41 7.47 -3.84 6.60
C SER A 41 8.90 -3.85 7.20
N PRO A 42 9.89 -3.26 6.50
CA PRO A 42 11.23 -3.08 7.05
C PRO A 42 11.22 -2.27 8.36
N LYS A 43 12.15 -2.61 9.25
CA LYS A 43 12.34 -1.92 10.54
C LYS A 43 12.95 -0.52 10.41
N THR A 44 13.66 -0.25 9.31
CA THR A 44 14.27 1.05 9.06
C THR A 44 13.25 2.01 8.46
N GLU A 45 13.27 3.28 8.88
CA GLU A 45 12.36 4.31 8.36
C GLU A 45 12.45 4.44 6.83
N ALA A 46 13.67 4.46 6.28
CA ALA A 46 13.89 4.53 4.84
C ALA A 46 13.31 3.31 4.10
N GLY A 47 13.45 2.11 4.68
CA GLY A 47 12.87 0.89 4.11
C GLY A 47 11.36 0.88 4.20
N ALA A 48 10.77 1.28 5.34
CA ALA A 48 9.33 1.41 5.52
C ALA A 48 8.72 2.41 4.52
N LYS A 49 9.40 3.54 4.28
CA LYS A 49 8.99 4.51 3.26
C LYS A 49 8.96 3.89 1.86
N ILE A 50 10.01 3.15 1.48
CA ILE A 50 10.06 2.46 0.18
C ILE A 50 8.99 1.36 0.10
N PHE A 51 8.76 0.60 1.17
CA PHE A 51 7.67 -0.38 1.25
C PHE A 51 6.32 0.26 0.93
N GLN A 52 6.01 1.40 1.55
CA GLN A 52 4.75 2.12 1.29
C GLN A 52 4.68 2.66 -0.14
N GLN A 53 5.79 3.12 -0.72
CA GLN A 53 5.83 3.54 -2.12
C GLN A 53 5.56 2.37 -3.07
N VAL A 54 6.17 1.21 -2.83
CA VAL A 54 5.93 -0.02 -3.61
C VAL A 54 4.48 -0.46 -3.49
N LEU A 55 3.95 -0.46 -2.26
CA LEU A 55 2.57 -0.82 -2.00
C LEU A 55 1.59 0.10 -2.76
N ALA A 56 1.76 1.42 -2.61
CA ALA A 56 0.93 2.39 -3.29
C ALA A 56 1.01 2.26 -4.82
N ALA A 57 2.22 2.11 -5.37
CA ALA A 57 2.42 1.92 -6.80
C ALA A 57 1.76 0.63 -7.31
N SER A 58 1.87 -0.48 -6.57
CA SER A 58 1.23 -1.75 -6.96
C SER A 58 -0.28 -1.61 -7.10
N LYS A 59 -0.94 -0.93 -6.13
CA LYS A 59 -2.38 -0.65 -6.17
C LYS A 59 -2.74 0.27 -7.33
N ARG A 60 -2.00 1.37 -7.53
CA ARG A 60 -2.24 2.31 -8.64
C ARG A 60 -2.16 1.64 -10.01
N HIS A 61 -1.27 0.67 -10.18
CA HIS A 61 -1.09 -0.04 -11.45
C HIS A 61 -2.00 -1.25 -11.63
N GLY A 62 -2.75 -1.64 -10.59
CA GLY A 62 -3.64 -2.81 -10.60
C GLY A 62 -2.88 -4.15 -10.49
N LEU A 63 -1.69 -4.14 -9.88
CA LEU A 63 -0.89 -5.33 -9.62
C LEU A 63 -1.20 -5.89 -8.24
N HIS A 64 -1.14 -7.21 -8.07
CA HIS A 64 -1.37 -7.84 -6.76
C HIS A 64 -0.26 -7.44 -5.75
N PRO A 65 -0.57 -6.72 -4.67
CA PRO A 65 0.45 -6.14 -3.78
C PRO A 65 1.44 -7.17 -3.22
N ASP A 66 0.97 -8.35 -2.78
CA ASP A 66 1.89 -9.37 -2.26
C ASP A 66 2.92 -9.82 -3.29
N SER A 67 2.55 -9.94 -4.57
CA SER A 67 3.50 -10.38 -5.60
C SER A 67 4.61 -9.35 -5.78
N VAL A 68 4.24 -8.07 -5.85
CA VAL A 68 5.17 -6.96 -6.00
C VAL A 68 6.06 -6.79 -4.77
N LEU A 69 5.47 -6.82 -3.58
CA LEU A 69 6.19 -6.68 -2.30
C LEU A 69 7.19 -7.82 -2.11
N ARG A 70 6.83 -9.06 -2.48
CA ARG A 70 7.75 -10.21 -2.39
C ARG A 70 8.94 -10.06 -3.33
N VAL A 71 8.71 -9.60 -4.58
CA VAL A 71 9.83 -9.33 -5.51
C VAL A 71 10.73 -8.23 -4.94
N ALA A 72 10.18 -7.08 -4.54
CA ALA A 72 10.98 -5.97 -3.99
C ALA A 72 11.77 -6.37 -2.72
N SER A 73 11.16 -7.19 -1.86
CA SER A 73 11.81 -7.74 -0.68
C SER A 73 12.99 -8.64 -1.04
N CYS A 74 12.79 -9.55 -2.00
CA CYS A 74 13.84 -10.46 -2.45
C CYS A 74 14.99 -9.76 -3.18
N GLU A 75 14.71 -8.72 -3.95
CA GLU A 75 15.73 -8.02 -4.73
C GLU A 75 16.63 -7.13 -3.89
N SER A 76 16.06 -6.33 -2.99
CA SER A 76 16.83 -5.33 -2.25
C SER A 76 16.53 -5.26 -0.76
N ASN A 77 15.48 -5.95 -0.32
CA ASN A 77 14.82 -5.69 0.97
C ASN A 77 14.42 -4.21 1.11
N PHE A 78 13.75 -3.68 0.07
CA PHE A 78 13.25 -2.30 0.00
C PHE A 78 14.32 -1.23 0.17
N ARG A 79 15.45 -1.38 -0.52
CA ARG A 79 16.57 -0.41 -0.48
C ARG A 79 16.85 0.14 -1.87
N GLN A 80 16.85 1.47 -1.99
CA GLN A 80 17.33 2.16 -3.21
C GLN A 80 18.82 2.49 -3.14
N TYR A 81 19.33 2.79 -1.94
CA TYR A 81 20.68 3.28 -1.72
C TYR A 81 21.46 2.38 -0.76
N ASN A 82 22.77 2.33 -0.92
CA ASN A 82 23.68 1.74 0.05
C ASN A 82 23.74 2.62 1.30
N ALA A 83 23.46 2.05 2.47
CA ALA A 83 23.31 2.80 3.71
C ALA A 83 24.61 3.49 4.19
N GLU A 84 25.77 2.96 3.83
CA GLU A 84 27.08 3.49 4.25
C GLU A 84 27.55 4.61 3.33
N THR A 85 27.35 4.45 2.03
CA THR A 85 27.92 5.34 1.00
C THR A 85 26.92 6.35 0.43
N GLY A 86 25.62 6.14 0.62
CA GLY A 86 24.55 6.93 0.00
C GLY A 86 24.42 6.75 -1.52
N LYS A 87 25.28 5.94 -2.15
CA LYS A 87 25.22 5.66 -3.59
C LYS A 87 24.07 4.72 -3.92
N VAL A 88 23.61 4.72 -5.16
CA VAL A 88 22.61 3.76 -5.67
C VAL A 88 23.03 2.34 -5.31
N LEU A 89 22.10 1.55 -4.79
CA LEU A 89 22.32 0.16 -4.47
C LEU A 89 22.61 -0.63 -5.75
N ARG A 90 23.70 -1.38 -5.73
CA ARG A 90 24.19 -2.19 -6.85
C ARG A 90 24.15 -3.67 -6.47
N GLY A 91 23.77 -4.52 -7.42
CA GLY A 91 23.74 -5.96 -7.23
C GLY A 91 25.11 -6.54 -6.87
N ARG A 92 25.11 -7.53 -5.98
CA ARG A 92 26.34 -8.19 -5.50
C ARG A 92 26.98 -9.08 -6.58
N VAL A 93 26.15 -9.79 -7.34
CA VAL A 93 26.60 -10.70 -8.41
C VAL A 93 26.80 -9.94 -9.71
N ASN A 94 25.88 -9.01 -10.01
CA ASN A 94 25.93 -8.20 -11.21
C ASN A 94 25.75 -6.73 -10.84
N GLY A 95 26.82 -5.94 -11.01
CA GLY A 95 26.81 -4.51 -10.70
C GLY A 95 25.90 -3.66 -11.60
N ALA A 96 25.36 -4.24 -12.68
CA ALA A 96 24.39 -3.58 -13.54
C ALA A 96 22.96 -3.58 -12.95
N ASP A 97 22.70 -4.36 -11.90
CA ASP A 97 21.39 -4.39 -11.24
C ASP A 97 21.27 -3.27 -10.21
N VAL A 98 20.24 -2.42 -10.32
CA VAL A 98 20.13 -1.20 -9.51
C VAL A 98 18.84 -1.04 -8.71
N GLY A 99 18.98 -0.51 -7.50
CA GLY A 99 17.87 0.00 -6.70
C GLY A 99 16.90 -1.05 -6.16
N VAL A 100 15.68 -0.58 -5.84
CA VAL A 100 14.63 -1.35 -5.14
C VAL A 100 14.32 -2.70 -5.81
N PHE A 101 14.17 -2.69 -7.13
CA PHE A 101 13.84 -3.87 -7.94
C PHE A 101 15.04 -4.46 -8.67
N GLN A 102 16.27 -4.02 -8.36
CA GLN A 102 17.49 -4.54 -8.98
C GLN A 102 17.38 -4.61 -10.52
N ILE A 103 16.88 -3.53 -11.13
CA ILE A 103 16.66 -3.44 -12.57
C ILE A 103 18.02 -3.43 -13.28
N ASN A 104 18.20 -4.35 -14.23
CA ASN A 104 19.45 -4.48 -14.97
C ASN A 104 19.62 -3.38 -16.02
N GLU A 105 20.64 -2.52 -15.87
CA GLU A 105 20.93 -1.40 -16.77
C GLU A 105 21.13 -1.83 -18.24
N LYS A 106 21.81 -2.97 -18.48
CA LYS A 106 22.12 -3.42 -19.84
C LYS A 106 20.86 -3.63 -20.68
N TYR A 107 19.80 -4.13 -20.05
CA TYR A 107 18.55 -4.45 -20.76
C TYR A 107 17.53 -3.31 -20.70
N HIS A 108 17.57 -2.51 -19.64
CA HIS A 108 16.44 -1.66 -19.28
C HIS A 108 16.74 -0.16 -19.24
N LEU A 109 18.00 0.26 -19.19
CA LEU A 109 18.35 1.68 -19.03
C LEU A 109 17.83 2.54 -20.20
N ILE A 110 18.05 2.10 -21.43
CA ILE A 110 17.62 2.86 -22.61
C ILE A 110 16.10 2.96 -22.67
N GLN A 111 15.39 1.88 -22.35
CA GLN A 111 13.94 1.84 -22.41
C GLN A 111 13.29 2.65 -21.28
N SER A 112 13.84 2.59 -20.07
CA SER A 112 13.35 3.38 -18.94
C SER A 112 13.48 4.87 -19.19
N GLN A 113 14.64 5.32 -19.72
CA GLN A 113 14.86 6.71 -20.11
C GLN A 113 13.89 7.19 -21.18
N LYS A 114 13.65 6.37 -22.22
CA LYS A 114 12.67 6.70 -23.29
C LYS A 114 11.24 6.88 -22.75
N LEU A 115 10.90 6.18 -21.67
CA LEU A 115 9.60 6.28 -21.00
C LEU A 115 9.57 7.35 -19.90
N GLY A 116 10.69 8.03 -19.63
CA GLY A 116 10.78 9.09 -18.62
C GLY A 116 11.06 8.60 -17.20
N PHE A 117 11.47 7.34 -17.01
CA PHE A 117 11.82 6.79 -15.70
C PHE A 117 13.31 6.91 -15.42
N ASN A 118 13.68 7.49 -14.28
CA ASN A 118 15.04 7.45 -13.76
C ASN A 118 15.20 6.30 -12.76
N ILE A 119 15.74 5.16 -13.23
CA ILE A 119 15.90 3.93 -12.41
C ILE A 119 16.94 4.05 -11.29
N TYR A 120 17.71 5.15 -11.26
CA TYR A 120 18.65 5.47 -10.19
C TYR A 120 17.98 6.14 -8.99
N GLU A 121 16.76 6.62 -9.15
CA GLU A 121 15.93 7.16 -8.08
C GLU A 121 14.87 6.15 -7.66
N ALA A 122 14.47 6.18 -6.39
CA ALA A 122 13.51 5.20 -5.84
C ALA A 122 12.18 5.20 -6.63
N GLU A 123 11.63 6.38 -6.92
CA GLU A 123 10.37 6.51 -7.65
C GLU A 123 10.48 5.95 -9.07
N GLY A 124 11.51 6.33 -9.83
CA GLY A 124 11.68 5.83 -11.19
C GLY A 124 12.00 4.34 -11.25
N ASN A 125 12.71 3.80 -10.25
CA ASN A 125 12.96 2.37 -10.12
C ASN A 125 11.66 1.59 -9.88
N ILE A 126 10.82 2.07 -8.95
CA ILE A 126 9.53 1.46 -8.61
C ILE A 126 8.56 1.52 -9.79
N GLU A 127 8.37 2.71 -10.39
CA GLU A 127 7.42 2.90 -11.49
C GLU A 127 7.81 2.13 -12.75
N TYR A 128 9.12 2.05 -13.07
CA TYR A 128 9.57 1.23 -14.18
C TYR A 128 9.36 -0.27 -13.92
N ALA A 129 9.56 -0.74 -12.69
CA ALA A 129 9.25 -2.11 -12.33
C ALA A 129 7.75 -2.42 -12.47
N MET A 130 6.86 -1.50 -12.09
CA MET A 130 5.41 -1.67 -12.31
C MET A 130 5.08 -1.77 -13.80
N TRP A 131 5.70 -0.93 -14.63
CA TRP A 131 5.53 -0.98 -16.09
C TRP A 131 5.97 -2.33 -16.66
N LEU A 132 7.13 -2.85 -16.23
CA LEU A 132 7.61 -4.17 -16.62
C LEU A 132 6.66 -5.27 -16.18
N MET A 133 6.26 -5.33 -14.90
CA MET A 133 5.36 -6.36 -14.39
C MET A 133 4.02 -6.36 -15.11
N LYS A 134 3.47 -5.19 -15.40
CA LYS A 134 2.19 -5.05 -16.12
C LYS A 134 2.28 -5.55 -17.56
N LYS A 135 3.38 -5.27 -18.25
CA LYS A 135 3.56 -5.61 -19.66
C LYS A 135 4.08 -7.04 -19.86
N GLU A 136 4.88 -7.53 -18.92
CA GLU A 136 5.79 -8.64 -19.13
C GLU A 136 5.75 -9.69 -18.01
N GLY A 137 4.99 -9.43 -16.93
CA GLY A 137 4.99 -10.24 -15.72
C GLY A 137 6.32 -10.18 -14.98
N ASN A 138 6.54 -11.14 -14.09
CA ASN A 138 7.72 -11.14 -13.21
C ASN A 138 8.98 -11.78 -13.84
N ARG A 139 9.00 -12.00 -15.16
CA ARG A 139 10.08 -12.77 -15.81
C ARG A 139 11.47 -12.15 -15.67
N HIS A 140 11.55 -10.83 -15.50
CA HIS A 140 12.82 -10.11 -15.31
C HIS A 140 13.49 -10.43 -13.97
N TRP A 141 12.74 -11.03 -13.04
CA TRP A 141 13.19 -11.45 -11.72
C TRP A 141 13.20 -12.98 -11.57
N ASN A 142 13.21 -13.73 -12.68
CA ASN A 142 13.21 -15.20 -12.63
C ASN A 142 14.40 -15.78 -11.86
N TRP A 143 15.54 -15.08 -11.81
CA TRP A 143 16.72 -15.53 -11.06
C TRP A 143 16.46 -15.61 -9.55
N SER A 144 15.65 -14.69 -9.01
CA SER A 144 15.26 -14.65 -7.60
C SER A 144 13.93 -15.37 -7.33
N LYS A 145 13.35 -16.06 -8.33
CA LYS A 145 12.08 -16.79 -8.19
C LYS A 145 12.03 -17.75 -7.00
N PRO A 146 13.10 -18.47 -6.61
CA PRO A 146 13.08 -19.29 -5.39
C PRO A 146 12.78 -18.50 -4.10
N CYS A 147 12.99 -17.18 -4.09
CA CYS A 147 12.68 -16.30 -2.96
C CYS A 147 11.23 -15.76 -3.03
N TRP A 148 10.81 -15.21 -4.18
CA TRP A 148 9.49 -14.56 -4.30
C TRP A 148 8.39 -15.43 -4.92
N GLY A 149 8.71 -16.59 -5.49
CA GLY A 149 7.73 -17.59 -5.92
C GLY A 149 7.33 -18.44 -4.71
N SER A 150 6.05 -18.47 -4.35
CA SER A 150 5.61 -19.42 -3.33
C SER A 150 5.26 -20.75 -4.01
N GLU A 151 5.25 -21.83 -3.23
CA GLU A 151 4.82 -23.16 -3.68
C GLU A 151 3.38 -23.19 -4.25
N ARG A 152 2.59 -22.13 -4.00
CA ARG A 152 1.19 -21.98 -4.43
C ARG A 152 1.04 -21.75 -5.95
N GLU A 153 2.12 -21.44 -6.68
CA GLU A 153 2.13 -21.40 -8.16
C GLU A 153 2.51 -22.75 -8.80
N LEU A 154 2.93 -23.76 -8.04
CA LEU A 154 3.35 -25.08 -8.55
C LEU A 154 2.24 -26.15 -8.49
N LYS A 155 1.02 -25.79 -8.08
CA LYS A 155 -0.12 -26.72 -7.93
C LYS A 155 -1.39 -26.24 -8.64
N ASN A 156 -1.25 -25.71 -9.86
CA ASN A 156 -2.38 -25.53 -10.77
C ASN A 156 -2.14 -26.39 -12.03
#